data_AF-A0A7J8D4R9-F1
#
_entry.id   AF-A0A7J8D4R9-F1
#
_cell.length_a   1.000
_cell.length_b   1.000
_cell.length_c   1.000
_cell.angle_alpha   90.00
_cell.angle_beta   90.00
_cell.angle_gamma   90.00
#
_symmetry.space_group_name_H-M   'P 1'
#
loop_
_entity.id
_entity.type
_entity.pdbx_description
1 polymer ?
#
loop_
_entity_poly.entity_id
_entity_poly.type
_entity_poly.pdbx_seq_one_letter_code
_entity_poly.pdbx_strand_id
1 'polypeptide(L)'
;MSLQTKILSDAESKLVEQQLAEENKLLKEQENMRELVFGLVRLTQIKIDEKEQKSKDFRKAQQKYTNIVKEIKAKDLEIRIHRKKKREIHRRLREFAKLYDTIRNERNKFVNLLHKAHQQVNEIKERHKMSLNELEILRNSAVTQERKLQNSMLKRANNVTIRESMQNDVCKIVVKLQEMKEKKEAQLNNIDRLAHMITVIEEEMVQLRKKYERAVQRRNESGVQLIEREEEVCIFYEKINIQEKMKLNAEIEIHVLDEKIRFLKLKIAEKQRQIHVTQKLLPAKKSLDAELAVLQIQFSQCTDRIKDLEKQFVNPEGKNRTRFLPGKDMTEEEMIKKLDALELQLAKKEEQLLEKDFIYEQVSRLTDRLYSKTQAYKQDTLLLAKKMNGYQKKIKDATEKMMALVAELSMKQALAIELQKEVKEKEDFIFSCNSRIEKGLPLNKEIEREWLKVLRDEEMYAVAIAEKSREFLEADNHQLPNGVYTTAEPRPNAYIPEAEATLPLPKPYGALAPFKPSEPGANIRHIRKPVIKPIEI
;
A
#
# COMPACT_ATOMS: atom_id res chain seq x y z
N MET A 1 28.33 202.22 108.71
CA MET A 1 27.73 203.27 109.58
C MET A 1 27.55 202.71 110.97
N SER A 2 27.67 203.44 112.07
CA SER A 2 28.15 204.84 112.31
C SER A 2 28.89 204.83 113.67
N LEU A 3 29.64 205.83 114.14
CA LEU A 3 29.78 207.28 113.87
C LEU A 3 31.24 207.58 113.46
N GLN A 4 31.62 208.70 112.84
CA GLN A 4 31.30 210.10 113.18
C GLN A 4 31.16 211.02 111.95
N THR A 5 30.68 212.23 112.21
CA THR A 5 30.45 213.30 111.23
C THR A 5 31.74 214.00 110.79
N LYS A 6 31.72 214.52 109.56
CA LYS A 6 32.23 215.87 109.27
C LYS A 6 31.51 216.49 108.08
N ILE A 7 31.38 217.82 108.12
CA ILE A 7 30.72 218.64 107.11
C ILE A 7 31.76 218.96 106.03
N LEU A 8 31.43 218.73 104.75
CA LEU A 8 32.20 219.21 103.59
C LEU A 8 31.26 219.74 102.50
N SER A 9 31.85 220.40 101.51
CA SER A 9 31.14 221.24 100.53
C SER A 9 30.45 220.42 99.42
N ASP A 10 29.43 221.01 98.81
CA ASP A 10 28.49 220.41 97.84
C ASP A 10 29.11 219.98 96.49
N ALA A 11 30.44 220.10 96.36
CA ALA A 11 31.21 219.73 95.18
C ALA A 11 31.66 218.26 95.16
N GLU A 12 31.91 217.64 96.33
CA GLU A 12 32.58 216.32 96.40
C GLU A 12 31.63 215.14 96.14
N SER A 13 30.35 215.27 96.51
CA SER A 13 29.37 214.17 96.41
C SER A 13 29.16 213.67 94.96
N LYS A 14 29.32 214.54 93.95
CA LYS A 14 29.10 214.20 92.54
C LYS A 14 30.23 213.40 91.88
N LEU A 15 31.42 213.35 92.49
CA LEU A 15 32.56 212.62 91.92
C LEU A 15 32.50 211.12 92.26
N VAL A 16 32.01 210.79 93.47
CA VAL A 16 31.96 209.40 93.97
C VAL A 16 30.92 208.55 93.24
N GLU A 17 29.76 209.12 92.88
CA GLU A 17 28.72 208.41 92.13
C GLU A 17 29.17 207.95 90.74
N GLN A 18 30.08 208.69 90.09
CA GLN A 18 30.59 208.31 88.76
C GLN A 18 31.53 207.10 88.82
N GLN A 19 32.41 207.02 89.83
CA GLN A 19 33.38 205.92 89.92
C GLN A 19 32.73 204.56 90.24
N LEU A 20 31.67 204.55 91.05
CA LEU A 20 30.91 203.32 91.35
C LEU A 20 30.15 202.76 90.13
N ALA A 21 29.87 203.57 89.10
CA ALA A 21 29.17 203.14 87.90
C ALA A 21 30.08 202.35 86.93
N GLU A 22 31.39 202.65 86.88
CA GLU A 22 32.32 201.96 85.98
C GLU A 22 32.74 200.58 86.50
N GLU A 23 33.01 200.43 87.80
CA GLU A 23 33.46 199.15 88.37
C GLU A 23 32.40 198.04 88.22
N ASN A 24 31.12 198.37 88.42
CA ASN A 24 29.98 197.48 88.19
C ASN A 24 29.84 197.02 86.72
N LYS A 25 30.45 197.73 85.77
CA LYS A 25 30.39 197.40 84.34
C LYS A 25 31.43 196.34 83.99
N LEU A 26 32.66 196.46 84.50
CA LEU A 26 33.76 195.54 84.26
C LEU A 26 33.51 194.14 84.85
N LEU A 27 32.85 194.06 86.02
CA LEU A 27 32.49 192.77 86.63
C LEU A 27 31.60 191.90 85.72
N LYS A 28 30.60 192.49 85.06
CA LYS A 28 29.72 191.78 84.12
C LYS A 28 30.45 191.25 82.88
N GLU A 29 31.46 191.98 82.40
CA GLU A 29 32.28 191.52 81.27
C GLU A 29 33.17 190.33 81.67
N GLN A 30 33.63 190.26 82.93
CA GLN A 30 34.38 189.11 83.44
C GLN A 30 33.52 187.84 83.57
N GLU A 31 32.26 187.96 84.01
CA GLU A 31 31.35 186.81 84.12
C GLU A 31 31.02 186.21 82.75
N ASN A 32 30.65 187.03 81.77
CA ASN A 32 30.37 186.60 80.39
C ASN A 32 31.52 185.78 79.78
N MET A 33 32.77 186.20 80.00
CA MET A 33 33.94 185.49 79.49
C MET A 33 34.17 184.12 80.16
N ARG A 34 33.77 183.94 81.43
CA ARG A 34 33.85 182.64 82.11
C ARG A 34 32.83 181.65 81.55
N GLU A 35 31.59 182.07 81.29
CA GLU A 35 30.57 181.21 80.69
C GLU A 35 30.98 180.71 79.31
N LEU A 36 31.56 181.59 78.48
CA LEU A 36 31.97 181.26 77.11
C LEU A 36 33.10 180.22 77.08
N VAL A 37 34.08 180.32 78.00
CA VAL A 37 35.13 179.31 78.18
C VAL A 37 34.55 177.97 78.65
N PHE A 38 33.61 177.98 79.61
CA PHE A 38 32.96 176.75 80.10
C PHE A 38 32.15 176.05 78.98
N GLY A 39 31.45 176.83 78.15
CA GLY A 39 30.74 176.34 76.97
C GLY A 39 31.66 175.64 75.96
N LEU A 40 32.83 176.23 75.67
CA LEU A 40 33.82 175.65 74.76
C LEU A 40 34.40 174.33 75.28
N VAL A 41 34.76 174.25 76.57
CA VAL A 41 35.28 173.02 77.21
C VAL A 41 34.25 171.88 77.16
N ARG A 42 32.97 172.19 77.39
CA ARG A 42 31.90 171.18 77.27
C ARG A 42 31.77 170.66 75.82
N LEU A 43 31.94 171.54 74.83
CA LEU A 43 31.79 171.20 73.42
C LEU A 43 32.97 170.37 72.88
N THR A 44 34.20 170.61 73.33
CA THR A 44 35.35 169.74 73.00
C THR A 44 35.21 168.35 73.60
N GLN A 45 34.73 168.20 74.85
CA GLN A 45 34.49 166.89 75.45
C GLN A 45 33.49 166.05 74.62
N ILE A 46 32.34 166.64 74.25
CA ILE A 46 31.33 165.98 73.39
C ILE A 46 31.94 165.51 72.06
N LYS A 47 32.89 166.25 71.48
CA LYS A 47 33.58 165.85 70.23
C LYS A 47 34.67 164.80 70.41
N ILE A 48 35.25 164.67 71.60
CA ILE A 48 36.10 163.52 71.97
C ILE A 48 35.24 162.26 72.09
N ASP A 49 34.11 162.35 72.80
CA ASP A 49 33.20 161.23 73.03
C ASP A 49 32.56 160.73 71.73
N GLU A 50 32.11 161.64 70.85
CA GLU A 50 31.65 161.31 69.49
C GLU A 50 32.72 160.55 68.69
N LYS A 51 33.99 161.00 68.75
CA LYS A 51 35.10 160.41 68.00
C LYS A 51 35.41 159.01 68.51
N GLU A 52 35.41 158.80 69.83
CA GLU A 52 35.68 157.49 70.41
C GLU A 52 34.51 156.52 70.15
N GLN A 53 33.27 156.98 70.24
CA GLN A 53 32.10 156.16 69.91
C GLN A 53 32.11 155.74 68.43
N LYS A 54 32.35 156.68 67.49
CA LYS A 54 32.50 156.39 66.05
C LYS A 54 33.65 155.40 65.78
N SER A 55 34.76 155.50 66.52
CA SER A 55 35.88 154.55 66.45
C SER A 55 35.50 153.14 66.96
N LYS A 56 34.80 153.05 68.10
CA LYS A 56 34.27 151.78 68.65
C LYS A 56 33.30 151.11 67.67
N ASP A 57 32.39 151.87 67.08
CA ASP A 57 31.38 151.33 66.17
C ASP A 57 31.97 150.96 64.80
N PHE A 58 32.96 151.71 64.30
CA PHE A 58 33.76 151.31 63.13
C PHE A 58 34.49 149.98 63.37
N ARG A 59 35.14 149.79 64.53
CA ARG A 59 35.81 148.52 64.89
C ARG A 59 34.81 147.35 64.95
N LYS A 60 33.63 147.55 65.57
CA LYS A 60 32.54 146.55 65.58
C LYS A 60 32.07 146.20 64.17
N ALA A 61 31.88 147.20 63.31
CA ALA A 61 31.47 147.00 61.92
C ALA A 61 32.53 146.23 61.11
N GLN A 62 33.81 146.56 61.28
CA GLN A 62 34.93 145.88 60.61
C GLN A 62 35.11 144.44 61.11
N GLN A 63 34.92 144.18 62.41
CA GLN A 63 34.86 142.81 62.94
C GLN A 63 33.68 142.01 62.37
N LYS A 64 32.48 142.60 62.32
CA LYS A 64 31.31 141.96 61.68
C LYS A 64 31.58 141.64 60.20
N TYR A 65 32.10 142.60 59.44
CA TYR A 65 32.46 142.42 58.03
C TYR A 65 33.50 141.31 57.83
N THR A 66 34.59 141.29 58.60
CA THR A 66 35.61 140.24 58.48
C THR A 66 35.12 138.85 58.89
N ASN A 67 34.14 138.75 59.79
CA ASN A 67 33.49 137.47 60.11
C ASN A 67 32.54 137.02 58.99
N ILE A 68 31.69 137.90 58.45
CA ILE A 68 30.83 137.60 57.29
C ILE A 68 31.67 137.15 56.09
N VAL A 69 32.82 137.79 55.82
CA VAL A 69 33.75 137.38 54.75
C VAL A 69 34.38 136.00 55.00
N LYS A 70 34.58 135.58 56.26
CA LYS A 70 35.00 134.20 56.59
C LYS A 70 33.87 133.20 56.37
N GLU A 71 32.64 133.55 56.79
CA GLU A 71 31.45 132.71 56.61
C GLU A 71 31.12 132.49 55.13
N ILE A 72 31.17 133.54 54.30
CA ILE A 72 31.03 133.44 52.86
C ILE A 72 32.08 132.47 52.28
N LYS A 73 33.35 132.61 52.64
CA LYS A 73 34.43 131.70 52.20
C LYS A 73 34.21 130.25 52.66
N ALA A 74 33.66 130.04 53.85
CA ALA A 74 33.31 128.71 54.34
C ALA A 74 32.12 128.10 53.54
N LYS A 75 31.08 128.89 53.27
CA LYS A 75 29.93 128.47 52.45
C LYS A 75 30.30 128.24 50.98
N ASP A 76 31.21 129.02 50.41
CA ASP A 76 31.78 128.74 49.09
C ASP A 76 32.54 127.40 49.04
N LEU A 77 33.22 127.03 50.14
CA LEU A 77 33.90 125.75 50.26
C LEU A 77 32.90 124.59 50.39
N GLU A 78 31.87 124.73 51.22
CA GLU A 78 30.75 123.77 51.31
C GLU A 78 30.09 123.58 49.93
N ILE A 79 29.70 124.68 49.27
CA ILE A 79 29.09 124.67 47.92
C ILE A 79 30.02 123.98 46.92
N ARG A 80 31.33 124.22 46.99
CA ARG A 80 32.33 123.54 46.14
C ARG A 80 32.40 122.03 46.41
N ILE A 81 32.29 121.60 47.67
CA ILE A 81 32.23 120.18 48.07
C ILE A 81 30.92 119.54 47.59
N HIS A 82 29.76 120.17 47.81
CA HIS A 82 28.47 119.66 47.32
C HIS A 82 28.41 119.62 45.78
N ARG A 83 29.00 120.59 45.07
CA ARG A 83 29.18 120.58 43.60
C ARG A 83 30.17 119.51 43.13
N LYS A 84 31.12 119.05 43.95
CA LYS A 84 31.92 117.84 43.67
C LYS A 84 31.06 116.57 43.87
N LYS A 85 30.43 116.40 45.03
CA LYS A 85 29.56 115.25 45.35
C LYS A 85 28.43 115.05 44.32
N LYS A 86 27.72 116.12 43.90
CA LYS A 86 26.67 116.03 42.86
C LYS A 86 27.22 115.51 41.53
N ARG A 87 28.40 115.98 41.10
CA ARG A 87 29.04 115.52 39.85
C ARG A 87 29.50 114.07 39.94
N GLU A 88 29.99 113.64 41.11
CA GLU A 88 30.37 112.25 41.33
C GLU A 88 29.16 111.31 41.33
N ILE A 89 28.07 111.68 42.01
CA ILE A 89 26.81 110.92 41.99
C ILE A 89 26.26 110.85 40.57
N HIS A 90 26.29 111.94 39.79
CA HIS A 90 25.91 111.91 38.37
C HIS A 90 26.87 111.08 37.50
N ARG A 91 28.15 110.92 37.87
CA ARG A 91 29.06 109.98 37.19
C ARG A 91 28.63 108.54 37.50
N ARG A 92 28.56 108.18 38.79
CA ARG A 92 28.15 106.83 39.25
C ARG A 92 26.78 106.42 38.67
N LEU A 93 25.79 107.31 38.66
CA LEU A 93 24.45 107.01 38.14
C LEU A 93 24.45 106.74 36.62
N ARG A 94 25.29 107.45 35.84
CA ARG A 94 25.47 107.16 34.40
C ARG A 94 26.26 105.87 34.15
N GLU A 95 27.17 105.50 35.04
CA GLU A 95 27.88 104.22 35.00
C GLU A 95 26.93 103.05 35.32
N PHE A 96 26.08 103.19 36.35
CA PHE A 96 25.02 102.22 36.66
C PHE A 96 23.96 102.13 35.55
N ALA A 97 23.57 103.24 34.91
CA ALA A 97 22.65 103.20 33.77
C ALA A 97 23.23 102.39 32.60
N LYS A 98 24.50 102.63 32.23
CA LYS A 98 25.20 101.84 31.21
C LYS A 98 25.27 100.36 31.57
N LEU A 99 25.60 100.03 32.83
CA LEU A 99 25.67 98.66 33.32
C LEU A 99 24.29 97.96 33.29
N TYR A 100 23.23 98.68 33.64
CA TYR A 100 21.86 98.19 33.53
C TYR A 100 21.48 97.91 32.08
N ASP A 101 21.81 98.80 31.14
CA ASP A 101 21.53 98.59 29.72
C ASP A 101 22.33 97.42 29.13
N THR A 102 23.60 97.20 29.54
CA THR A 102 24.34 95.99 29.13
C THR A 102 23.70 94.72 29.69
N ILE A 103 23.36 94.68 30.98
CA ILE A 103 22.70 93.51 31.61
C ILE A 103 21.32 93.26 30.98
N ARG A 104 20.56 94.31 30.65
CA ARG A 104 19.26 94.21 29.97
C ARG A 104 19.42 93.63 28.56
N ASN A 105 20.44 94.05 27.82
CA ASN A 105 20.73 93.55 26.47
C ASN A 105 21.23 92.09 26.51
N GLU A 106 22.07 91.72 27.48
CA GLU A 106 22.51 90.34 27.71
C GLU A 106 21.33 89.44 28.09
N ARG A 107 20.49 89.86 29.05
CA ARG A 107 19.24 89.16 29.41
C ARG A 107 18.35 88.95 28.19
N ASN A 108 18.14 89.97 27.36
CA ASN A 108 17.35 89.85 26.13
C ASN A 108 17.99 88.86 25.13
N LYS A 109 19.33 88.87 25.00
CA LYS A 109 20.08 87.90 24.19
C LYS A 109 19.89 86.46 24.71
N PHE A 110 19.97 86.25 26.02
CA PHE A 110 19.74 84.94 26.63
C PHE A 110 18.28 84.47 26.49
N VAL A 111 17.29 85.34 26.65
CA VAL A 111 15.87 85.02 26.40
C VAL A 111 15.64 84.62 24.93
N ASN A 112 16.24 85.34 23.98
CA ASN A 112 16.14 85.01 22.56
C ASN A 112 16.86 83.68 22.21
N LEU A 113 17.99 83.37 22.85
CA LEU A 113 18.66 82.08 22.72
C LEU A 113 17.85 80.94 23.33
N LEU A 114 17.26 81.16 24.51
CA LEU A 114 16.38 80.19 25.19
C LEU A 114 15.13 79.89 24.33
N HIS A 115 14.51 80.91 23.73
CA HIS A 115 13.36 80.73 22.85
C HIS A 115 13.73 79.91 21.60
N LYS A 116 14.86 80.22 20.94
CA LYS A 116 15.38 79.44 19.79
C LYS A 116 15.70 78.00 20.17
N ALA A 117 16.35 77.76 21.32
CA ALA A 117 16.63 76.41 21.80
C ALA A 117 15.33 75.63 22.11
N HIS A 118 14.33 76.30 22.69
CA HIS A 118 13.03 75.67 22.97
C HIS A 118 12.26 75.34 21.68
N GLN A 119 12.31 76.21 20.67
CA GLN A 119 11.78 75.92 19.33
C GLN A 119 12.46 74.70 18.73
N GLN A 120 13.80 74.66 18.69
CA GLN A 120 14.57 73.53 18.17
C GLN A 120 14.27 72.21 18.90
N VAL A 121 14.12 72.26 20.23
CA VAL A 121 13.71 71.08 21.03
C VAL A 121 12.34 70.57 20.61
N ASN A 122 11.38 71.44 20.29
CA ASN A 122 10.06 71.02 19.85
C ASN A 122 10.07 70.51 18.40
N GLU A 123 10.81 71.16 17.49
CA GLU A 123 11.06 70.66 16.11
C GLU A 123 11.75 69.28 16.10
N ILE A 124 12.60 68.99 17.09
CA ILE A 124 13.23 67.66 17.27
C ILE A 124 12.22 66.65 17.82
N LYS A 125 11.38 67.01 18.80
CA LYS A 125 10.32 66.13 19.32
C LYS A 125 9.29 65.76 18.26
N GLU A 126 8.88 66.71 17.42
CA GLU A 126 7.92 66.46 16.35
C GLU A 126 8.50 65.54 15.28
N ARG A 127 9.75 65.77 14.85
CA ARG A 127 10.46 64.84 13.95
C ARG A 127 10.63 63.45 14.57
N HIS A 128 10.99 63.36 15.85
CA HIS A 128 11.08 62.08 16.56
C HIS A 128 9.73 61.35 16.59
N LYS A 129 8.62 62.06 16.84
CA LYS A 129 7.26 61.50 16.80
C LYS A 129 6.89 61.01 15.39
N MET A 130 7.24 61.75 14.34
CA MET A 130 7.02 61.31 12.96
C MET A 130 7.81 60.02 12.66
N SER A 131 9.10 59.97 13.01
CA SER A 131 9.91 58.76 12.79
C SER A 131 9.50 57.57 13.66
N LEU A 132 8.91 57.78 14.84
CA LEU A 132 8.29 56.69 15.61
C LEU A 132 7.07 56.12 14.87
N ASN A 133 6.19 56.98 14.33
CA ASN A 133 5.04 56.55 13.53
C ASN A 133 5.50 55.81 12.25
N GLU A 134 6.54 56.29 11.57
CA GLU A 134 7.14 55.63 10.40
C GLU A 134 7.69 54.24 10.75
N LEU A 135 8.41 54.11 11.87
CA LEU A 135 8.91 52.82 12.37
C LEU A 135 7.77 51.84 12.73
N GLU A 136 6.66 52.34 13.26
CA GLU A 136 5.48 51.52 13.55
C GLU A 136 4.75 51.06 12.27
N ILE A 137 4.58 51.95 11.29
CA ILE A 137 4.05 51.61 9.95
C ILE A 137 4.94 50.56 9.28
N LEU A 138 6.26 50.74 9.31
CA LEU A 138 7.23 49.79 8.75
C LEU A 138 7.21 48.44 9.48
N ARG A 139 7.08 48.42 10.82
CA ARG A 139 6.90 47.17 11.58
C ARG A 139 5.60 46.45 11.21
N ASN A 140 4.48 47.18 11.13
CA ASN A 140 3.18 46.59 10.77
C ASN A 140 3.17 46.07 9.33
N SER A 141 3.86 46.76 8.41
CA SER A 141 4.11 46.29 7.04
C SER A 141 4.96 45.01 7.03
N ALA A 142 6.08 44.98 7.76
CA ALA A 142 6.95 43.82 7.88
C ALA A 142 6.21 42.58 8.45
N VAL A 143 5.46 42.73 9.55
CA VAL A 143 4.65 41.64 10.13
C VAL A 143 3.57 41.16 9.16
N THR A 144 3.00 42.06 8.34
CA THR A 144 2.04 41.69 7.29
C THR A 144 2.71 40.92 6.15
N GLN A 145 3.95 41.28 5.79
CA GLN A 145 4.75 40.58 4.78
C GLN A 145 5.21 39.20 5.28
N GLU A 146 5.63 39.10 6.55
CA GLU A 146 5.96 37.85 7.26
C GLU A 146 4.80 36.85 7.20
N ARG A 147 3.59 37.30 7.57
CA ARG A 147 2.36 36.47 7.49
C ARG A 147 2.03 36.02 6.05
N LYS A 148 2.27 36.86 5.05
CA LYS A 148 2.11 36.49 3.63
C LYS A 148 3.15 35.45 3.20
N LEU A 149 4.39 35.59 3.64
CA LEU A 149 5.47 34.63 3.37
C LEU A 149 5.18 33.28 4.03
N GLN A 150 4.84 33.27 5.32
CA GLN A 150 4.47 32.06 6.07
C GLN A 150 3.30 31.31 5.41
N ASN A 151 2.23 32.02 5.02
CA ASN A 151 1.10 31.44 4.29
C ASN A 151 1.50 30.86 2.93
N SER A 152 2.43 31.50 2.21
CA SER A 152 2.98 30.98 0.95
C SER A 152 3.88 29.76 1.15
N MET A 153 4.66 29.72 2.24
CA MET A 153 5.50 28.58 2.61
C MET A 153 4.64 27.36 3.00
N LEU A 154 3.57 27.55 3.78
CA LEU A 154 2.62 26.49 4.12
C LEU A 154 1.91 25.94 2.87
N LYS A 155 1.46 26.82 1.95
CA LYS A 155 0.91 26.39 0.65
C LYS A 155 1.93 25.61 -0.19
N ARG A 156 3.19 26.06 -0.22
CA ARG A 156 4.28 25.35 -0.91
C ARG A 156 4.53 23.97 -0.30
N ALA A 157 4.58 23.86 1.03
CA ALA A 157 4.77 22.59 1.72
C ALA A 157 3.65 21.60 1.40
N ASN A 158 2.38 22.01 1.54
CA ASN A 158 1.23 21.16 1.20
C ASN A 158 1.26 20.71 -0.28
N ASN A 159 1.56 21.62 -1.20
CA ASN A 159 1.68 21.29 -2.63
C ASN A 159 2.82 20.30 -2.93
N VAL A 160 3.91 20.31 -2.13
CA VAL A 160 4.99 19.33 -2.22
C VAL A 160 4.50 17.96 -1.76
N THR A 161 3.83 17.88 -0.60
CA THR A 161 3.29 16.61 -0.06
C THR A 161 2.21 16.00 -0.97
N ILE A 162 1.33 16.83 -1.55
CA ILE A 162 0.32 16.40 -2.53
C ILE A 162 1.01 15.82 -3.79
N ARG A 163 2.02 16.51 -4.32
CA ARG A 163 2.79 16.05 -5.48
C ARG A 163 3.53 14.74 -5.20
N GLU A 164 4.10 14.58 -4.02
CA GLU A 164 4.78 13.35 -3.60
C GLU A 164 3.79 12.17 -3.46
N SER A 165 2.59 12.42 -2.92
CA SER A 165 1.51 11.43 -2.90
C SER A 165 1.10 11.01 -4.32
N MET A 166 0.84 11.98 -5.20
CA MET A 166 0.51 11.72 -6.62
C MET A 166 1.62 10.97 -7.35
N GLN A 167 2.89 11.31 -7.10
CA GLN A 167 4.04 10.64 -7.71
C GLN A 167 4.17 9.20 -7.21
N ASN A 168 3.92 8.93 -5.92
CA ASN A 168 3.84 7.58 -5.38
C ASN A 168 2.70 6.76 -6.02
N ASP A 169 1.54 7.36 -6.25
CA ASP A 169 0.41 6.69 -6.92
C ASP A 169 0.69 6.42 -8.41
N VAL A 170 1.35 7.35 -9.12
CA VAL A 170 1.86 7.09 -10.47
C VAL A 170 2.84 5.92 -10.48
N CYS A 171 3.79 5.84 -9.53
CA CYS A 171 4.71 4.71 -9.41
C CYS A 171 3.96 3.38 -9.19
N LYS A 172 2.95 3.34 -8.30
CA LYS A 172 2.11 2.15 -8.08
C LYS A 172 1.38 1.71 -9.36
N ILE A 173 0.89 2.67 -10.15
CA ILE A 173 0.22 2.40 -11.43
C ILE A 173 1.21 1.88 -12.48
N VAL A 174 2.42 2.45 -12.57
CA VAL A 174 3.48 2.00 -13.49
C VAL A 174 3.89 0.55 -13.19
N VAL A 175 4.08 0.18 -11.92
CA VAL A 175 4.39 -1.21 -11.52
C VAL A 175 3.27 -2.16 -11.94
N LYS A 176 2.00 -1.85 -11.62
CA LYS A 176 0.85 -2.67 -12.04
C LYS A 176 0.73 -2.79 -13.57
N LEU A 177 1.03 -1.73 -14.31
CA LEU A 177 1.02 -1.73 -15.78
C LEU A 177 2.12 -2.65 -16.33
N GLN A 178 3.30 -2.64 -15.71
CA GLN A 178 4.41 -3.53 -16.07
C GLN A 178 4.09 -5.00 -15.75
N GLU A 179 3.55 -5.32 -14.57
CA GLU A 179 3.06 -6.67 -14.26
C GLU A 179 2.03 -7.18 -15.30
N MET A 180 1.13 -6.29 -15.76
CA MET A 180 0.10 -6.64 -16.74
C MET A 180 0.66 -6.82 -18.16
N LYS A 181 1.76 -6.14 -18.51
CA LYS A 181 2.52 -6.44 -19.74
C LYS A 181 3.18 -7.82 -19.66
N GLU A 182 3.86 -8.11 -18.55
CA GLU A 182 4.54 -9.40 -18.35
C GLU A 182 3.53 -10.57 -18.35
N LYS A 183 2.36 -10.40 -17.73
CA LYS A 183 1.25 -11.35 -17.81
C LYS A 183 0.73 -11.52 -19.25
N LYS A 184 0.61 -10.44 -20.03
CA LYS A 184 0.24 -10.49 -21.46
C LYS A 184 1.29 -11.21 -22.31
N GLU A 185 2.57 -10.93 -22.10
CA GLU A 185 3.67 -11.58 -22.84
C GLU A 185 3.79 -13.06 -22.49
N ALA A 186 3.62 -13.43 -21.22
CA ALA A 186 3.53 -14.84 -20.80
C ALA A 186 2.31 -15.56 -21.42
N GLN A 187 1.16 -14.88 -21.55
CA GLN A 187 0.00 -15.41 -22.26
C GLN A 187 0.24 -15.56 -23.76
N LEU A 188 0.87 -14.58 -24.42
CA LEU A 188 1.21 -14.64 -25.85
C LEU A 188 2.14 -15.83 -26.14
N ASN A 189 3.23 -15.96 -25.39
CA ASN A 189 4.16 -17.09 -25.50
C ASN A 189 3.47 -18.45 -25.28
N ASN A 190 2.42 -18.52 -24.46
CA ASN A 190 1.63 -19.74 -24.27
C ASN A 190 0.63 -19.99 -25.41
N ILE A 191 0.07 -18.94 -26.02
CA ILE A 191 -0.73 -19.06 -27.25
C ILE A 191 0.14 -19.58 -28.39
N ASP A 192 1.35 -19.06 -28.59
CA ASP A 192 2.27 -19.50 -29.65
C ASP A 192 2.68 -20.98 -29.47
N ARG A 193 2.95 -21.40 -28.23
CA ARG A 193 3.20 -22.81 -27.88
C ARG A 193 2.02 -23.72 -28.19
N LEU A 194 0.80 -23.28 -27.86
CA LEU A 194 -0.42 -24.05 -28.13
C LEU A 194 -0.73 -24.10 -29.63
N ALA A 195 -0.54 -23.01 -30.37
CA ALA A 195 -0.68 -22.97 -31.82
C ALA A 195 0.31 -23.93 -32.50
N HIS A 196 1.59 -23.92 -32.11
CA HIS A 196 2.57 -24.87 -32.60
C HIS A 196 2.20 -26.34 -32.30
N MET A 197 1.72 -26.61 -31.08
CA MET A 197 1.23 -27.95 -30.70
C MET A 197 0.02 -28.39 -31.55
N ILE A 198 -0.91 -27.48 -31.85
CA ILE A 198 -2.04 -27.74 -32.76
C ILE A 198 -1.51 -28.09 -34.16
N THR A 199 -0.60 -27.32 -34.73
CA THR A 199 -0.02 -27.60 -36.07
C THR A 199 0.65 -28.97 -36.12
N VAL A 200 1.42 -29.36 -35.09
CA VAL A 200 2.03 -30.70 -35.01
C VAL A 200 0.96 -31.80 -34.97
N ILE A 201 -0.11 -31.63 -34.18
CA ILE A 201 -1.22 -32.59 -34.10
C ILE A 201 -1.99 -32.65 -35.44
N GLU A 202 -2.17 -31.54 -36.14
CA GLU A 202 -2.79 -31.49 -37.46
C GLU A 202 -1.94 -32.23 -38.52
N GLU A 203 -0.62 -32.06 -38.51
CA GLU A 203 0.31 -32.83 -39.33
C GLU A 203 0.24 -34.33 -39.02
N GLU A 204 0.24 -34.72 -37.75
CA GLU A 204 0.07 -36.13 -37.34
C GLU A 204 -1.28 -36.70 -37.80
N MET A 205 -2.38 -35.94 -37.69
CA MET A 205 -3.69 -36.35 -38.20
C MET A 205 -3.70 -36.52 -39.72
N VAL A 206 -3.03 -35.64 -40.48
CA VAL A 206 -2.87 -35.77 -41.93
C VAL A 206 -2.03 -37.00 -42.29
N GLN A 207 -0.93 -37.24 -41.57
CA GLN A 207 -0.13 -38.46 -41.73
C GLN A 207 -0.94 -39.73 -41.41
N LEU A 208 -1.77 -39.71 -40.37
CA LEU A 208 -2.61 -40.84 -39.97
C LEU A 208 -3.71 -41.12 -41.00
N ARG A 209 -4.38 -40.09 -41.53
CA ARG A 209 -5.33 -40.22 -42.65
C ARG A 209 -4.66 -40.87 -43.86
N LYS A 210 -3.49 -40.37 -44.28
CA LYS A 210 -2.69 -40.97 -45.38
C LYS A 210 -2.23 -42.40 -45.09
N LYS A 211 -2.02 -42.80 -43.82
CA LYS A 211 -1.69 -44.19 -43.43
C LYS A 211 -2.93 -45.09 -43.54
N TYR A 212 -4.09 -44.62 -43.11
CA TYR A 212 -5.37 -45.34 -43.19
C TYR A 212 -5.84 -45.53 -44.64
N GLU A 213 -5.78 -44.49 -45.46
CA GLU A 213 -6.08 -44.51 -46.90
C GLU A 213 -5.29 -45.59 -47.63
N ARG A 214 -3.96 -45.64 -47.44
CA ARG A 214 -3.09 -46.70 -47.97
C ARG A 214 -3.36 -48.09 -47.38
N ALA A 215 -4.03 -48.21 -46.24
CA ALA A 215 -4.46 -49.51 -45.70
C ALA A 215 -5.78 -49.97 -46.35
N VAL A 216 -6.73 -49.05 -46.55
CA VAL A 216 -7.98 -49.31 -47.28
C VAL A 216 -7.68 -49.65 -48.74
N GLN A 217 -6.78 -48.93 -49.40
CA GLN A 217 -6.40 -49.20 -50.78
C GLN A 217 -5.79 -50.61 -50.93
N ARG A 218 -4.80 -50.98 -50.12
CA ARG A 218 -4.22 -52.34 -50.14
C ARG A 218 -5.24 -53.43 -49.82
N ARG A 219 -6.17 -53.19 -48.90
CA ARG A 219 -7.28 -54.12 -48.63
C ARG A 219 -8.17 -54.30 -49.87
N ASN A 220 -8.44 -53.22 -50.61
CA ASN A 220 -9.24 -53.29 -51.84
C ASN A 220 -8.47 -54.02 -52.95
N GLU A 221 -7.17 -53.75 -53.12
CA GLU A 221 -6.28 -54.44 -54.07
C GLU A 221 -6.23 -55.94 -53.78
N SER A 222 -6.03 -56.37 -52.53
CA SER A 222 -6.12 -57.78 -52.14
C SER A 222 -7.53 -58.37 -52.27
N GLY A 223 -8.59 -57.55 -52.17
CA GLY A 223 -9.96 -57.98 -52.41
C GLY A 223 -10.23 -58.29 -53.88
N VAL A 224 -9.71 -57.45 -54.80
CA VAL A 224 -9.76 -57.73 -56.25
C VAL A 224 -8.97 -59.00 -56.57
N GLN A 225 -7.75 -59.15 -56.05
CA GLN A 225 -6.93 -60.35 -56.25
C GLN A 225 -7.57 -61.63 -55.69
N LEU A 226 -8.41 -61.53 -54.65
CA LEU A 226 -9.17 -62.66 -54.14
C LEU A 226 -10.29 -63.05 -55.11
N ILE A 227 -11.03 -62.08 -55.64
CA ILE A 227 -12.08 -62.30 -56.65
C ILE A 227 -11.49 -62.92 -57.92
N GLU A 228 -10.37 -62.36 -58.43
CA GLU A 228 -9.63 -62.93 -59.57
C GLU A 228 -9.24 -64.41 -59.33
N ARG A 229 -8.85 -64.76 -58.09
CA ARG A 229 -8.49 -66.14 -57.72
C ARG A 229 -9.71 -67.05 -57.54
N GLU A 230 -10.84 -66.53 -57.06
CA GLU A 230 -12.10 -67.28 -57.02
C GLU A 230 -12.64 -67.55 -58.44
N GLU A 231 -12.52 -66.58 -59.35
CA GLU A 231 -12.84 -66.74 -60.79
C GLU A 231 -11.90 -67.76 -61.46
N GLU A 232 -10.58 -67.69 -61.23
CA GLU A 232 -9.62 -68.72 -61.68
C GLU A 232 -10.05 -70.13 -61.20
N VAL A 233 -10.42 -70.27 -59.92
CA VAL A 233 -10.85 -71.54 -59.33
C VAL A 233 -12.16 -72.05 -59.94
N CYS A 234 -13.15 -71.19 -60.18
CA CYS A 234 -14.37 -71.57 -60.91
C CYS A 234 -14.05 -72.09 -62.32
N ILE A 235 -13.17 -71.40 -63.06
CA ILE A 235 -12.72 -71.84 -64.39
C ILE A 235 -11.99 -73.19 -64.32
N PHE A 236 -11.23 -73.47 -63.25
CA PHE A 236 -10.61 -74.80 -63.05
C PHE A 236 -11.65 -75.88 -62.75
N TYR A 237 -12.67 -75.62 -61.93
CA TYR A 237 -13.76 -76.58 -61.68
C TYR A 237 -14.54 -76.92 -62.95
N GLU A 238 -14.84 -75.93 -63.81
CA GLU A 238 -15.48 -76.18 -65.11
C GLU A 238 -14.59 -77.04 -66.03
N LYS A 239 -13.28 -76.75 -66.10
CA LYS A 239 -12.32 -77.56 -66.86
C LYS A 239 -12.25 -79.01 -66.36
N ILE A 240 -12.24 -79.22 -65.05
CA ILE A 240 -12.25 -80.57 -64.45
C ILE A 240 -13.54 -81.31 -64.81
N ASN A 241 -14.71 -80.67 -64.65
CA ASN A 241 -16.02 -81.26 -65.00
C ASN A 241 -16.12 -81.64 -66.49
N ILE A 242 -15.55 -80.82 -67.39
CA ILE A 242 -15.42 -81.15 -68.82
C ILE A 242 -14.49 -82.36 -69.02
N GLN A 243 -13.33 -82.39 -68.37
CA GLN A 243 -12.38 -83.50 -68.46
C GLN A 243 -12.93 -84.82 -67.89
N GLU A 244 -13.69 -84.77 -66.80
CA GLU A 244 -14.38 -85.94 -66.23
C GLU A 244 -15.43 -86.51 -67.17
N LYS A 245 -16.21 -85.65 -67.85
CA LYS A 245 -17.16 -86.07 -68.89
C LYS A 245 -16.45 -86.67 -70.11
N MET A 246 -15.33 -86.09 -70.55
CA MET A 246 -14.50 -86.66 -71.62
C MET A 246 -13.91 -88.02 -71.21
N LYS A 247 -13.44 -88.16 -69.97
CA LYS A 247 -12.94 -89.41 -69.40
C LYS A 247 -14.03 -90.48 -69.36
N LEU A 248 -15.22 -90.16 -68.86
CA LEU A 248 -16.35 -91.10 -68.78
C LEU A 248 -16.76 -91.58 -70.18
N ASN A 249 -16.82 -90.69 -71.17
CA ASN A 249 -17.10 -91.06 -72.56
C ASN A 249 -16.02 -91.99 -73.12
N ALA A 250 -14.74 -91.71 -72.86
CA ALA A 250 -13.63 -92.57 -73.27
C ALA A 250 -13.65 -93.94 -72.56
N GLU A 251 -14.03 -94.00 -71.28
CA GLU A 251 -14.20 -95.26 -70.54
C GLU A 251 -15.35 -96.10 -71.12
N ILE A 252 -16.45 -95.47 -71.54
CA ILE A 252 -17.55 -96.14 -72.25
C ILE A 252 -17.08 -96.67 -73.62
N GLU A 253 -16.32 -95.88 -74.39
CA GLU A 253 -15.75 -96.32 -75.68
C GLU A 253 -14.77 -97.49 -75.51
N ILE A 254 -13.91 -97.44 -74.49
CA ILE A 254 -13.01 -98.55 -74.13
C ILE A 254 -13.81 -99.81 -73.77
N HIS A 255 -14.83 -99.72 -72.91
CA HIS A 255 -15.68 -100.87 -72.60
C HIS A 255 -16.38 -101.46 -73.84
N VAL A 256 -16.82 -100.62 -74.78
CA VAL A 256 -17.40 -101.06 -76.06
C VAL A 256 -16.34 -101.73 -76.97
N LEU A 257 -15.07 -101.34 -76.89
CA LEU A 257 -13.97 -102.00 -77.59
C LEU A 257 -13.57 -103.32 -76.91
N ASP A 258 -13.52 -103.38 -75.58
CA ASP A 258 -13.23 -104.61 -74.83
C ASP A 258 -14.30 -105.68 -75.02
N GLU A 259 -15.59 -105.32 -75.05
CA GLU A 259 -16.65 -106.27 -75.40
C GLU A 259 -16.54 -106.76 -76.86
N LYS A 260 -16.14 -105.91 -77.81
CA LYS A 260 -15.81 -106.35 -79.18
C LYS A 260 -14.63 -107.32 -79.18
N ILE A 261 -13.58 -107.06 -78.39
CA ILE A 261 -12.41 -107.94 -78.24
C ILE A 261 -12.82 -109.28 -77.59
N ARG A 262 -13.65 -109.27 -76.54
CA ARG A 262 -14.22 -110.44 -75.88
C ARG A 262 -15.05 -111.28 -76.86
N PHE A 263 -15.93 -110.65 -77.64
CA PHE A 263 -16.73 -111.32 -78.67
C PHE A 263 -15.86 -111.93 -79.79
N LEU A 264 -14.79 -111.24 -80.21
CA LEU A 264 -13.82 -111.78 -81.16
C LEU A 264 -13.03 -112.96 -80.57
N LYS A 265 -12.59 -112.89 -79.30
CA LYS A 265 -11.96 -114.02 -78.59
C LYS A 265 -12.89 -115.24 -78.52
N LEU A 266 -14.18 -115.04 -78.23
CA LEU A 266 -15.19 -116.11 -78.26
C LEU A 266 -15.37 -116.72 -79.66
N LYS A 267 -15.42 -115.90 -80.71
CA LYS A 267 -15.45 -116.38 -82.11
C LYS A 267 -14.20 -117.18 -82.49
N ILE A 268 -13.02 -116.76 -82.03
CA ILE A 268 -11.76 -117.49 -82.25
C ILE A 268 -11.80 -118.84 -81.52
N ALA A 269 -12.21 -118.87 -80.25
CA ALA A 269 -12.30 -120.11 -79.47
C ALA A 269 -13.31 -121.11 -80.07
N GLU A 270 -14.48 -120.66 -80.52
CA GLU A 270 -15.45 -121.53 -81.20
C GLU A 270 -14.94 -122.00 -82.58
N LYS A 271 -14.18 -121.18 -83.32
CA LYS A 271 -13.52 -121.64 -84.56
C LYS A 271 -12.40 -122.65 -84.29
N GLN A 272 -11.62 -122.47 -83.22
CA GLN A 272 -10.63 -123.47 -82.78
C GLN A 272 -11.30 -124.78 -82.35
N ARG A 273 -12.45 -124.71 -81.66
CA ARG A 273 -13.27 -125.87 -81.29
C ARG A 273 -13.79 -126.60 -82.54
N GLN A 274 -14.32 -125.87 -83.52
CA GLN A 274 -14.78 -126.44 -84.80
C GLN A 274 -13.62 -127.16 -85.53
N ILE A 275 -12.44 -126.54 -85.60
CA ILE A 275 -11.23 -127.17 -86.15
C ILE A 275 -10.86 -128.45 -85.38
N HIS A 276 -10.86 -128.42 -84.04
CA HIS A 276 -10.54 -129.60 -83.21
C HIS A 276 -11.54 -130.76 -83.40
N VAL A 277 -12.83 -130.45 -83.53
CA VAL A 277 -13.87 -131.46 -83.84
C VAL A 277 -13.66 -132.05 -85.23
N THR A 278 -13.42 -131.22 -86.25
CA THR A 278 -13.11 -131.69 -87.61
C THR A 278 -11.83 -132.54 -87.64
N GLN A 279 -10.79 -132.15 -86.90
CA GLN A 279 -9.56 -132.94 -86.75
C GLN A 279 -9.80 -134.29 -86.06
N LYS A 280 -10.68 -134.37 -85.06
CA LYS A 280 -11.07 -135.63 -84.41
C LYS A 280 -11.96 -136.52 -85.27
N LEU A 281 -12.73 -135.96 -86.20
CA LEU A 281 -13.51 -136.72 -87.18
C LEU A 281 -12.66 -137.21 -88.37
N LEU A 282 -11.49 -136.61 -88.62
CA LEU A 282 -10.63 -136.95 -89.75
C LEU A 282 -10.11 -138.42 -89.74
N PRO A 283 -9.70 -139.02 -88.59
CA PRO A 283 -9.37 -140.44 -88.54
C PRO A 283 -10.57 -141.36 -88.79
N ALA A 284 -11.76 -140.99 -88.28
CA ALA A 284 -12.98 -141.76 -88.51
C ALA A 284 -13.41 -141.69 -89.99
N LYS A 285 -13.23 -140.55 -90.66
CA LYS A 285 -13.41 -140.48 -92.12
C LYS A 285 -12.39 -141.37 -92.84
N LYS A 286 -11.12 -141.36 -92.44
CA LYS A 286 -10.08 -142.21 -93.03
C LYS A 286 -10.31 -143.70 -92.81
N SER A 287 -10.87 -144.09 -91.65
CA SER A 287 -11.26 -145.49 -91.42
C SER A 287 -12.47 -145.85 -92.27
N LEU A 288 -13.50 -145.01 -92.35
CA LEU A 288 -14.66 -145.22 -93.22
C LEU A 288 -14.29 -145.24 -94.73
N ASP A 289 -13.36 -144.41 -95.18
CA ASP A 289 -12.84 -144.43 -96.56
C ASP A 289 -12.09 -145.77 -96.83
N ALA A 290 -11.36 -146.30 -95.85
CA ALA A 290 -10.66 -147.58 -95.94
C ALA A 290 -11.60 -148.79 -95.80
N GLU A 291 -12.59 -148.71 -94.92
CA GLU A 291 -13.66 -149.68 -94.72
C GLU A 291 -14.54 -149.76 -95.97
N LEU A 292 -14.82 -148.63 -96.65
CA LEU A 292 -15.45 -148.62 -97.97
C LEU A 292 -14.60 -149.35 -99.01
N ALA A 293 -13.29 -149.12 -99.07
CA ALA A 293 -12.40 -149.86 -99.97
C ALA A 293 -12.38 -151.37 -99.66
N VAL A 294 -12.38 -151.74 -98.38
CA VAL A 294 -12.44 -153.14 -97.94
C VAL A 294 -13.81 -153.76 -98.24
N LEU A 295 -14.93 -153.06 -98.01
CA LEU A 295 -16.26 -153.53 -98.38
C LEU A 295 -16.44 -153.62 -99.90
N GLN A 296 -15.82 -152.75 -100.70
CA GLN A 296 -15.85 -152.86 -102.17
C GLN A 296 -15.21 -154.19 -102.63
N ILE A 297 -14.13 -154.61 -101.96
CA ILE A 297 -13.41 -155.87 -102.21
C ILE A 297 -14.19 -157.07 -101.62
N GLN A 298 -14.70 -156.95 -100.40
CA GLN A 298 -15.45 -158.02 -99.75
C GLN A 298 -16.81 -158.25 -100.42
N PHE A 299 -17.47 -157.21 -100.94
CA PHE A 299 -18.72 -157.35 -101.68
C PHE A 299 -18.54 -158.19 -102.95
N SER A 300 -17.47 -157.95 -103.73
CA SER A 300 -17.17 -158.78 -104.91
C SER A 300 -16.88 -160.24 -104.52
N GLN A 301 -16.09 -160.46 -103.46
CA GLN A 301 -15.82 -161.80 -102.93
C GLN A 301 -17.08 -162.50 -102.37
N CYS A 302 -18.00 -161.76 -101.76
CA CYS A 302 -19.27 -162.28 -101.25
C CYS A 302 -20.28 -162.55 -102.37
N THR A 303 -20.33 -161.77 -103.46
CA THR A 303 -21.19 -162.08 -104.61
C THR A 303 -20.83 -163.40 -105.30
N ASP A 304 -19.60 -163.87 -105.16
CA ASP A 304 -19.20 -165.20 -105.61
C ASP A 304 -19.46 -166.26 -104.54
N ARG A 305 -19.17 -165.97 -103.26
CA ARG A 305 -19.30 -166.95 -102.17
C ARG A 305 -20.73 -167.24 -101.71
N ILE A 306 -21.68 -166.32 -101.94
CA ILE A 306 -23.11 -166.54 -101.65
C ILE A 306 -23.70 -167.64 -102.55
N LYS A 307 -23.26 -167.73 -103.83
CA LYS A 307 -23.70 -168.75 -104.79
C LYS A 307 -23.38 -170.19 -104.35
N ASP A 308 -22.32 -170.37 -103.56
CA ASP A 308 -21.91 -171.67 -103.04
C ASP A 308 -22.55 -172.01 -101.67
N LEU A 309 -22.82 -171.00 -100.83
CA LEU A 309 -23.17 -171.20 -99.41
C LEU A 309 -24.68 -171.25 -99.11
N GLU A 310 -25.58 -170.87 -100.03
CA GLU A 310 -27.03 -171.10 -99.86
C GLU A 310 -27.43 -172.58 -99.71
N LYS A 311 -26.51 -173.52 -99.99
CA LYS A 311 -26.76 -174.97 -99.96
C LYS A 311 -26.62 -175.65 -98.60
N GLN A 312 -26.06 -175.02 -97.55
CA GLN A 312 -25.71 -175.75 -96.32
C GLN A 312 -25.98 -175.04 -94.98
N PHE A 313 -27.02 -175.55 -94.30
CA PHE A 313 -27.23 -175.63 -92.83
C PHE A 313 -27.56 -174.37 -91.99
N VAL A 314 -28.24 -174.62 -90.85
CA VAL A 314 -29.00 -173.65 -90.02
C VAL A 314 -28.63 -173.77 -88.51
N ASN A 315 -28.72 -172.65 -87.79
CA ASN A 315 -28.46 -172.27 -86.36
C ASN A 315 -29.17 -173.13 -85.25
N PRO A 316 -29.18 -172.82 -83.89
CA PRO A 316 -28.65 -171.70 -83.04
C PRO A 316 -27.93 -172.18 -81.71
N GLU A 317 -27.78 -171.54 -80.51
CA GLU A 317 -28.04 -170.21 -79.86
C GLU A 317 -27.17 -170.00 -78.54
N GLY A 318 -27.36 -168.91 -77.74
CA GLY A 318 -26.79 -168.74 -76.36
C GLY A 318 -26.90 -167.32 -75.72
N LYS A 319 -27.02 -167.15 -74.37
CA LYS A 319 -27.39 -165.85 -73.66
C LYS A 319 -26.87 -165.66 -72.18
N ASN A 320 -27.04 -164.44 -71.58
CA ASN A 320 -26.93 -163.96 -70.13
C ASN A 320 -25.59 -163.25 -69.70
N ARG A 321 -25.36 -162.49 -68.57
CA ARG A 321 -26.11 -161.98 -67.34
C ARG A 321 -25.42 -160.75 -66.63
N THR A 322 -25.97 -160.16 -65.53
CA THR A 322 -25.46 -158.97 -64.74
C THR A 322 -25.80 -158.96 -63.20
N ARG A 323 -25.19 -158.10 -62.31
CA ARG A 323 -25.55 -157.86 -60.85
C ARG A 323 -24.90 -156.62 -60.11
N PHE A 324 -25.30 -156.27 -58.84
CA PHE A 324 -24.91 -155.09 -57.97
C PHE A 324 -25.03 -155.30 -56.39
N LEU A 325 -24.50 -154.37 -55.52
CA LEU A 325 -24.61 -154.28 -54.00
C LEU A 325 -24.40 -152.82 -53.38
N PRO A 326 -24.79 -152.48 -52.10
CA PRO A 326 -24.77 -151.09 -51.51
C PRO A 326 -24.26 -150.82 -50.04
N GLY A 327 -24.21 -149.54 -49.58
CA GLY A 327 -23.90 -149.01 -48.20
C GLY A 327 -24.24 -147.49 -47.98
N LYS A 328 -24.02 -146.82 -46.82
CA LYS A 328 -24.39 -145.37 -46.59
C LYS A 328 -23.73 -144.59 -45.41
N ASP A 329 -23.61 -143.25 -45.54
CA ASP A 329 -23.21 -142.23 -44.52
C ASP A 329 -23.89 -140.83 -44.75
N MET A 330 -23.58 -139.78 -43.96
CA MET A 330 -24.17 -138.39 -44.01
C MET A 330 -23.42 -137.36 -44.89
N THR A 331 -24.00 -136.17 -45.14
CA THR A 331 -23.65 -135.28 -46.29
C THR A 331 -23.37 -133.79 -45.97
N GLU A 332 -22.64 -133.11 -46.88
CA GLU A 332 -22.04 -131.76 -46.71
C GLU A 332 -23.04 -130.59 -46.57
N GLU A 333 -24.25 -130.68 -47.14
CA GLU A 333 -25.19 -129.55 -47.23
C GLU A 333 -25.66 -128.98 -45.87
N GLU A 334 -25.62 -129.79 -44.81
CA GLU A 334 -26.02 -129.38 -43.46
C GLU A 334 -24.93 -128.52 -42.77
N MET A 335 -23.69 -128.60 -43.26
CA MET A 335 -22.55 -127.87 -42.71
C MET A 335 -22.52 -126.42 -43.23
N ILE A 336 -22.74 -126.24 -44.54
CA ILE A 336 -22.75 -124.94 -45.21
C ILE A 336 -23.84 -124.03 -44.64
N LYS A 337 -25.07 -124.54 -44.50
CA LYS A 337 -26.25 -123.80 -43.97
C LYS A 337 -26.07 -123.27 -42.54
N LYS A 338 -25.08 -123.75 -41.79
CA LYS A 338 -24.70 -123.23 -40.46
C LYS A 338 -23.62 -122.14 -40.51
N LEU A 339 -22.83 -122.09 -41.57
CA LEU A 339 -21.73 -121.14 -41.74
C LEU A 339 -22.30 -119.78 -42.21
N ASP A 340 -23.12 -119.79 -43.26
CA ASP A 340 -23.83 -118.61 -43.78
C ASP A 340 -24.61 -117.85 -42.68
N ALA A 341 -25.23 -118.61 -41.76
CA ALA A 341 -26.04 -118.10 -40.67
C ALA A 341 -25.24 -117.36 -39.58
N LEU A 342 -23.92 -117.60 -39.47
CA LEU A 342 -23.03 -116.94 -38.52
C LEU A 342 -22.41 -115.68 -39.14
N GLU A 343 -21.97 -115.74 -40.39
CA GLU A 343 -21.43 -114.57 -41.12
C GLU A 343 -22.45 -113.42 -41.19
N LEU A 344 -23.72 -113.76 -41.47
CA LEU A 344 -24.81 -112.78 -41.55
C LEU A 344 -25.13 -112.11 -40.20
N GLN A 345 -24.85 -112.77 -39.07
CA GLN A 345 -24.94 -112.15 -37.74
C GLN A 345 -23.74 -111.24 -37.43
N LEU A 346 -22.55 -111.58 -37.94
CA LEU A 346 -21.32 -110.82 -37.71
C LEU A 346 -21.33 -109.48 -38.47
N ALA A 347 -21.65 -109.49 -39.76
CA ALA A 347 -21.76 -108.26 -40.56
C ALA A 347 -22.79 -107.27 -39.95
N LYS A 348 -23.92 -107.80 -39.46
CA LYS A 348 -24.97 -107.02 -38.78
C LYS A 348 -24.54 -106.46 -37.41
N LYS A 349 -23.43 -106.92 -36.84
CA LYS A 349 -22.82 -106.36 -35.63
C LYS A 349 -21.78 -105.29 -35.95
N GLU A 350 -21.06 -105.41 -37.05
CA GLU A 350 -20.10 -104.41 -37.52
C GLU A 350 -20.82 -103.13 -38.00
N GLU A 351 -21.90 -103.27 -38.76
CA GLU A 351 -22.79 -102.16 -39.15
C GLU A 351 -23.28 -101.35 -37.93
N GLN A 352 -23.77 -102.06 -36.90
CA GLN A 352 -24.23 -101.46 -35.64
C GLN A 352 -23.11 -100.79 -34.83
N LEU A 353 -21.84 -101.09 -35.08
CA LEU A 353 -20.70 -100.49 -34.40
C LEU A 353 -20.31 -99.18 -35.10
N LEU A 354 -20.22 -99.20 -36.44
CA LEU A 354 -19.94 -98.02 -37.27
C LEU A 354 -20.99 -96.91 -37.08
N GLU A 355 -22.28 -97.26 -36.96
CA GLU A 355 -23.33 -96.29 -36.59
C GLU A 355 -23.04 -95.60 -35.25
N LYS A 356 -22.55 -96.34 -34.25
CA LYS A 356 -22.30 -95.82 -32.90
C LYS A 356 -21.05 -94.94 -32.85
N ASP A 357 -20.00 -95.32 -33.56
CA ASP A 357 -18.78 -94.52 -33.66
C ASP A 357 -19.03 -93.20 -34.40
N PHE A 358 -19.83 -93.20 -35.48
CA PHE A 358 -20.23 -91.98 -36.17
C PHE A 358 -21.06 -91.04 -35.28
N ILE A 359 -22.01 -91.59 -34.51
CA ILE A 359 -22.77 -90.81 -33.51
C ILE A 359 -21.83 -90.26 -32.42
N TYR A 360 -20.90 -91.07 -31.92
CA TYR A 360 -19.95 -90.68 -30.88
C TYR A 360 -19.01 -89.55 -31.34
N GLU A 361 -18.47 -89.62 -32.56
CA GLU A 361 -17.61 -88.56 -33.09
C GLU A 361 -18.38 -87.24 -33.24
N GLN A 362 -19.62 -87.30 -33.75
CA GLN A 362 -20.45 -86.12 -33.94
C GLN A 362 -20.91 -85.51 -32.61
N VAL A 363 -21.24 -86.32 -31.60
CA VAL A 363 -21.52 -85.85 -30.23
C VAL A 363 -20.28 -85.24 -29.58
N SER A 364 -19.10 -85.82 -29.78
CA SER A 364 -17.83 -85.27 -29.27
C SER A 364 -17.53 -83.91 -29.90
N ARG A 365 -17.56 -83.81 -31.24
CA ARG A 365 -17.38 -82.55 -32.00
C ARG A 365 -18.37 -81.45 -31.58
N LEU A 366 -19.61 -81.81 -31.23
CA LEU A 366 -20.60 -80.87 -30.69
C LEU A 366 -20.27 -80.44 -29.25
N THR A 367 -19.83 -81.38 -28.41
CA THR A 367 -19.44 -81.14 -27.01
C THR A 367 -18.21 -80.24 -26.92
N ASP A 368 -17.17 -80.47 -27.73
CA ASP A 368 -15.98 -79.62 -27.80
C ASP A 368 -16.31 -78.21 -28.26
N ARG A 369 -17.17 -78.06 -29.29
CA ARG A 369 -17.66 -76.75 -29.74
C ARG A 369 -18.45 -76.02 -28.65
N LEU A 370 -19.24 -76.73 -27.85
CA LEU A 370 -19.95 -76.16 -26.70
C LEU A 370 -18.97 -75.79 -25.57
N TYR A 371 -17.95 -76.62 -25.29
CA TYR A 371 -16.94 -76.34 -24.28
C TYR A 371 -16.10 -75.11 -24.63
N SER A 372 -15.61 -75.02 -25.88
CA SER A 372 -14.87 -73.85 -26.38
C SER A 372 -15.70 -72.57 -26.34
N LYS A 373 -16.98 -72.61 -26.76
CA LYS A 373 -17.90 -71.46 -26.62
C LYS A 373 -18.12 -71.08 -25.16
N THR A 374 -18.33 -72.07 -24.28
CA THR A 374 -18.53 -71.83 -22.84
C THR A 374 -17.28 -71.22 -22.20
N GLN A 375 -16.08 -71.64 -22.61
CA GLN A 375 -14.83 -71.10 -22.11
C GLN A 375 -14.59 -69.66 -22.59
N ALA A 376 -14.94 -69.34 -23.85
CA ALA A 376 -14.97 -67.96 -24.34
C ALA A 376 -15.95 -67.08 -23.56
N TYR A 377 -17.20 -67.55 -23.35
CA TYR A 377 -18.19 -66.81 -22.56
C TYR A 377 -17.75 -66.60 -21.09
N LYS A 378 -17.01 -67.52 -20.46
CA LYS A 378 -16.38 -67.28 -19.15
C LYS A 378 -15.35 -66.15 -19.20
N GLN A 379 -14.50 -66.12 -20.22
CA GLN A 379 -13.51 -65.07 -20.44
C GLN A 379 -14.19 -63.69 -20.60
N ASP A 380 -15.22 -63.61 -21.44
CA ASP A 380 -15.98 -62.39 -21.70
C ASP A 380 -16.79 -61.94 -20.48
N THR A 381 -17.42 -62.87 -19.75
CA THR A 381 -18.14 -62.58 -18.50
C THR A 381 -17.19 -62.05 -17.43
N LEU A 382 -15.96 -62.58 -17.34
CA LEU A 382 -14.93 -62.11 -16.42
C LEU A 382 -14.41 -60.72 -16.82
N LEU A 383 -14.26 -60.43 -18.11
CA LEU A 383 -13.92 -59.09 -18.61
C LEU A 383 -15.05 -58.09 -18.36
N LEU A 384 -16.31 -58.50 -18.54
CA LEU A 384 -17.50 -57.70 -18.24
C LEU A 384 -17.61 -57.40 -16.74
N ALA A 385 -17.42 -58.40 -15.88
CA ALA A 385 -17.41 -58.23 -14.42
C ALA A 385 -16.27 -57.30 -13.96
N LYS A 386 -15.06 -57.42 -14.53
CA LYS A 386 -13.95 -56.47 -14.27
C LYS A 386 -14.30 -55.04 -14.69
N LYS A 387 -14.92 -54.85 -15.86
CA LYS A 387 -15.41 -53.54 -16.33
C LYS A 387 -16.51 -53.00 -15.41
N MET A 388 -17.48 -53.82 -15.02
CA MET A 388 -18.59 -53.47 -14.14
C MET A 388 -18.12 -53.06 -12.75
N ASN A 389 -17.19 -53.79 -12.13
CA ASN A 389 -16.56 -53.40 -10.86
C ASN A 389 -15.76 -52.10 -11.02
N GLY A 390 -15.08 -51.90 -12.15
CA GLY A 390 -14.41 -50.64 -12.48
C GLY A 390 -15.36 -49.45 -12.60
N TYR A 391 -16.53 -49.62 -13.22
CA TYR A 391 -17.59 -48.61 -13.25
C TYR A 391 -18.21 -48.39 -11.87
N GLN A 392 -18.48 -49.45 -11.10
CA GLN A 392 -19.01 -49.33 -9.74
C GLN A 392 -18.05 -48.55 -8.83
N LYS A 393 -16.74 -48.77 -8.95
CA LYS A 393 -15.75 -47.94 -8.24
C LYS A 393 -15.81 -46.48 -8.71
N LYS A 394 -15.76 -46.21 -10.02
CA LYS A 394 -15.87 -44.83 -10.55
C LYS A 394 -17.16 -44.12 -10.09
N ILE A 395 -18.27 -44.84 -9.98
CA ILE A 395 -19.54 -44.32 -9.45
C ILE A 395 -19.39 -43.98 -7.96
N LYS A 396 -18.82 -44.87 -7.14
CA LYS A 396 -18.52 -44.60 -5.73
C LYS A 396 -17.62 -43.37 -5.56
N ASP A 397 -16.46 -43.36 -6.22
CA ASP A 397 -15.49 -42.26 -6.22
C ASP A 397 -16.13 -40.92 -6.65
N ALA A 398 -17.12 -40.96 -7.56
CA ALA A 398 -17.88 -39.78 -7.99
C ALA A 398 -18.97 -39.36 -6.96
N THR A 399 -19.69 -40.32 -6.37
CA THR A 399 -20.68 -40.01 -5.31
C THR A 399 -20.01 -39.48 -4.04
N GLU A 400 -18.82 -39.95 -3.68
CA GLU A 400 -18.06 -39.43 -2.54
C GLU A 400 -17.65 -37.97 -2.77
N LYS A 401 -17.15 -37.64 -3.98
CA LYS A 401 -16.86 -36.25 -4.38
C LYS A 401 -18.10 -35.38 -4.44
N MET A 402 -19.23 -35.92 -4.91
CA MET A 402 -20.51 -35.20 -4.93
C MET A 402 -21.03 -34.95 -3.51
N MET A 403 -20.91 -35.91 -2.58
CA MET A 403 -21.27 -35.71 -1.18
C MET A 403 -20.37 -34.68 -0.49
N ALA A 404 -19.07 -34.68 -0.78
CA ALA A 404 -18.14 -33.65 -0.29
C ALA A 404 -18.52 -32.25 -0.81
N LEU A 405 -18.76 -32.09 -2.11
CA LEU A 405 -19.19 -30.82 -2.70
C LEU A 405 -20.56 -30.36 -2.19
N VAL A 406 -21.50 -31.28 -1.93
CA VAL A 406 -22.80 -30.96 -1.31
C VAL A 406 -22.64 -30.53 0.15
N ALA A 407 -21.72 -31.12 0.90
CA ALA A 407 -21.41 -30.72 2.27
C ALA A 407 -20.69 -29.36 2.35
N GLU A 408 -19.74 -29.10 1.44
CA GLU A 408 -19.13 -27.77 1.29
C GLU A 408 -20.18 -26.72 0.91
N LEU A 409 -21.03 -27.02 -0.07
CA LEU A 409 -22.08 -26.12 -0.53
C LEU A 409 -23.13 -25.84 0.56
N SER A 410 -23.54 -26.85 1.34
CA SER A 410 -24.47 -26.64 2.46
C SER A 410 -23.84 -25.83 3.60
N MET A 411 -22.54 -26.02 3.89
CA MET A 411 -21.80 -25.17 4.82
C MET A 411 -21.72 -23.71 4.33
N LYS A 412 -21.47 -23.48 3.03
CA LYS A 412 -21.47 -22.12 2.45
C LYS A 412 -22.87 -21.51 2.42
N GLN A 413 -23.92 -22.29 2.20
CA GLN A 413 -25.31 -21.83 2.29
C GLN A 413 -25.69 -21.44 3.72
N ALA A 414 -25.33 -22.25 4.73
CA ALA A 414 -25.56 -21.93 6.13
C ALA A 414 -24.86 -20.62 6.53
N LEU A 415 -23.57 -20.49 6.20
CA LEU A 415 -22.79 -19.27 6.47
C LEU A 415 -23.34 -18.04 5.73
N ALA A 416 -23.84 -18.20 4.50
CA ALA A 416 -24.50 -17.12 3.77
C ALA A 416 -25.82 -16.67 4.41
N ILE A 417 -26.60 -17.62 4.96
CA ILE A 417 -27.84 -17.34 5.70
C ILE A 417 -27.52 -16.65 7.04
N GLU A 418 -26.47 -17.08 7.75
CA GLU A 418 -25.99 -16.45 8.98
C GLU A 418 -25.53 -15.01 8.74
N LEU A 419 -24.71 -14.77 7.72
CA LEU A 419 -24.29 -13.42 7.34
C LEU A 419 -25.47 -12.55 6.88
N GLN A 420 -26.43 -13.10 6.13
CA GLN A 420 -27.64 -12.35 5.73
C GLN A 420 -28.53 -12.01 6.95
N LYS A 421 -28.56 -12.88 7.96
CA LYS A 421 -29.24 -12.62 9.24
C LYS A 421 -28.50 -11.54 10.03
N GLU A 422 -27.17 -11.60 10.14
CA GLU A 422 -26.40 -10.55 10.81
C GLU A 422 -26.58 -9.20 10.12
N VAL A 423 -26.49 -9.13 8.79
CA VAL A 423 -26.72 -7.88 8.03
C VAL A 423 -28.08 -7.28 8.39
N LYS A 424 -29.16 -8.07 8.36
CA LYS A 424 -30.50 -7.60 8.76
C LYS A 424 -30.55 -7.13 10.22
N GLU A 425 -29.93 -7.87 11.14
CA GLU A 425 -29.87 -7.48 12.55
C GLU A 425 -29.09 -6.18 12.77
N LYS A 426 -28.05 -5.88 11.97
CA LYS A 426 -27.39 -4.56 11.98
C LYS A 426 -28.23 -3.49 11.31
N GLU A 427 -28.92 -3.79 10.19
CA GLU A 427 -29.81 -2.86 9.50
C GLU A 427 -30.98 -2.43 10.39
N ASP A 428 -31.68 -3.38 11.03
CA ASP A 428 -32.75 -3.13 12.00
C ASP A 428 -32.24 -2.36 13.23
N PHE A 429 -31.03 -2.67 13.71
CA PHE A 429 -30.39 -1.94 14.81
C PHE A 429 -30.06 -0.49 14.43
N ILE A 430 -29.51 -0.25 13.24
CA ILE A 430 -29.22 1.09 12.71
C ILE A 430 -30.53 1.86 12.50
N PHE A 431 -31.55 1.24 11.93
CA PHE A 431 -32.89 1.83 11.75
C PHE A 431 -33.52 2.22 13.09
N SER A 432 -33.42 1.34 14.10
CA SER A 432 -33.88 1.60 15.48
C SER A 432 -33.12 2.76 16.13
N CYS A 433 -31.80 2.87 15.90
CA CYS A 433 -31.01 4.00 16.39
C CYS A 433 -31.36 5.31 15.68
N ASN A 434 -31.43 5.32 14.35
CA ASN A 434 -31.80 6.48 13.55
C ASN A 434 -33.20 6.98 13.93
N SER A 435 -34.18 6.09 14.04
CA SER A 435 -35.56 6.47 14.41
C SER A 435 -35.73 6.87 15.88
N ARG A 436 -34.71 6.69 16.73
CA ARG A 436 -34.62 7.34 18.06
C ARG A 436 -34.00 8.72 17.95
N ILE A 437 -32.91 8.88 17.20
CA ILE A 437 -32.25 10.16 16.95
C ILE A 437 -33.23 11.16 16.31
N GLU A 438 -33.97 10.75 15.29
CA GLU A 438 -35.03 11.55 14.64
C GLU A 438 -36.12 12.02 15.62
N LYS A 439 -36.40 11.24 16.66
CA LYS A 439 -37.38 11.54 17.71
C LYS A 439 -36.78 12.28 18.92
N GLY A 440 -35.49 12.64 18.88
CA GLY A 440 -34.77 13.24 20.00
C GLY A 440 -34.63 12.34 21.23
N LEU A 441 -34.83 11.02 21.07
CA LEU A 441 -34.76 10.04 22.15
C LEU A 441 -33.33 9.51 22.33
N PRO A 442 -32.88 9.24 23.57
CA PRO A 442 -31.55 8.69 23.80
C PRO A 442 -31.37 7.29 23.16
N LEU A 443 -30.14 7.05 22.73
CA LEU A 443 -29.67 5.77 22.21
C LEU A 443 -29.77 4.65 23.27
N ASN A 444 -29.54 3.41 22.84
CA ASN A 444 -29.62 2.26 23.74
C ASN A 444 -28.55 2.36 24.85
N LYS A 445 -28.91 1.97 26.08
CA LYS A 445 -28.03 1.96 27.27
C LYS A 445 -26.83 1.01 27.14
N GLU A 446 -26.78 0.22 26.08
CA GLU A 446 -25.62 -0.63 25.73
C GLU A 446 -24.57 0.19 24.99
N ILE A 447 -25.00 0.96 23.98
CA ILE A 447 -24.15 1.94 23.27
C ILE A 447 -23.58 2.96 24.25
N GLU A 448 -24.40 3.46 25.18
CA GLU A 448 -23.95 4.35 26.26
C GLU A 448 -22.87 3.70 27.15
N ARG A 449 -23.05 2.44 27.54
CA ARG A 449 -22.07 1.70 28.36
C ARG A 449 -20.79 1.35 27.60
N GLU A 450 -20.86 1.19 26.28
CA GLU A 450 -19.68 0.97 25.42
C GLU A 450 -18.94 2.26 25.12
N TRP A 451 -19.64 3.36 24.87
CA TRP A 451 -19.05 4.69 24.78
C TRP A 451 -18.34 5.09 26.08
N LEU A 452 -18.97 4.79 27.23
CA LEU A 452 -18.33 4.95 28.54
C LEU A 452 -17.20 3.94 28.82
N LYS A 453 -16.99 2.89 28.01
CA LYS A 453 -15.71 2.14 28.03
C LYS A 453 -14.67 2.87 27.21
N VAL A 454 -14.98 3.19 25.95
CA VAL A 454 -14.08 3.90 25.01
C VAL A 454 -13.51 5.17 25.65
N LEU A 455 -14.34 6.01 26.27
CA LEU A 455 -13.86 7.22 26.96
C LEU A 455 -12.88 6.92 28.11
N ARG A 456 -13.10 5.86 28.91
CA ARG A 456 -12.17 5.46 29.97
C ARG A 456 -10.89 4.85 29.40
N ASP A 457 -10.99 4.11 28.30
CA ASP A 457 -9.83 3.54 27.62
C ASP A 457 -8.98 4.67 26.99
N GLU A 458 -9.61 5.69 26.39
CA GLU A 458 -8.98 6.92 25.92
C GLU A 458 -8.34 7.74 27.05
N GLU A 459 -9.02 7.91 28.20
CA GLU A 459 -8.45 8.52 29.40
C GLU A 459 -7.21 7.74 29.91
N MET A 460 -7.29 6.40 29.97
CA MET A 460 -6.17 5.55 30.36
C MET A 460 -4.99 5.64 29.39
N TYR A 461 -5.24 5.70 28.07
CA TYR A 461 -4.20 5.92 27.06
C TYR A 461 -3.57 7.32 27.20
N ALA A 462 -4.38 8.36 27.44
CA ALA A 462 -3.88 9.72 27.65
C ALA A 462 -3.01 9.82 28.91
N VAL A 463 -3.43 9.17 30.01
CA VAL A 463 -2.64 9.07 31.24
C VAL A 463 -1.33 8.32 30.99
N ALA A 464 -1.35 7.17 30.32
CA ALA A 464 -0.14 6.39 30.00
C ALA A 464 0.85 7.15 29.09
N ILE A 465 0.34 7.96 28.14
CA ILE A 465 1.16 8.84 27.31
C ILE A 465 1.77 9.98 28.14
N ALA A 466 0.98 10.60 29.02
CA ALA A 466 1.45 11.65 29.91
C ALA A 466 2.51 11.13 30.90
N GLU A 467 2.28 9.98 31.51
CA GLU A 467 3.21 9.31 32.43
C GLU A 467 4.53 8.98 31.73
N LYS A 468 4.48 8.37 30.54
CA LYS A 468 5.67 8.10 29.71
C LYS A 468 6.42 9.38 29.27
N SER A 469 5.71 10.49 29.06
CA SER A 469 6.35 11.79 28.80
C SER A 469 7.03 12.36 30.04
N ARG A 470 6.50 12.07 31.24
CA ARG A 470 7.10 12.43 32.53
C ARG A 470 8.33 11.59 32.82
N GLU A 471 8.30 10.28 32.56
CA GLU A 471 9.46 9.38 32.64
C GLU A 471 10.60 9.88 31.73
N PHE A 472 10.31 10.38 30.54
CA PHE A 472 11.31 10.92 29.62
C PHE A 472 11.97 12.21 30.14
N LEU A 473 11.19 13.12 30.73
CA LEU A 473 11.70 14.34 31.39
C LEU A 473 12.46 14.02 32.68
N GLU A 474 12.04 13.00 33.42
CA GLU A 474 12.76 12.51 34.60
C GLU A 474 14.08 11.84 34.19
N ALA A 475 14.13 11.09 33.09
CA ALA A 475 15.36 10.50 32.57
C ALA A 475 16.42 11.56 32.20
N ASP A 476 16.01 12.66 31.56
CA ASP A 476 16.90 13.79 31.21
C ASP A 476 17.56 14.40 32.47
N ASN A 477 16.81 14.50 33.58
CA ASN A 477 17.33 14.93 34.89
C ASN A 477 18.26 13.90 35.58
N HIS A 478 18.32 12.66 35.09
CA HIS A 478 19.19 11.60 35.61
C HIS A 478 20.50 11.44 34.83
N GLN A 479 20.75 12.28 33.81
CA GLN A 479 22.01 12.31 33.07
C GLN A 479 23.04 13.23 33.76
N LEU A 480 24.17 12.68 34.20
CA LEU A 480 25.24 13.48 34.80
C LEU A 480 25.99 14.33 33.74
N PRO A 481 26.67 15.42 34.13
CA PRO A 481 27.49 16.24 33.21
C PRO A 481 28.58 15.48 32.42
N ASN A 482 28.96 14.28 32.85
CA ASN A 482 29.87 13.38 32.12
C ASN A 482 29.15 12.46 31.11
N GLY A 483 27.87 12.69 30.82
CA GLY A 483 27.04 11.94 29.87
C GLY A 483 26.48 10.61 30.38
N VAL A 484 26.86 10.16 31.58
CA VAL A 484 26.44 8.87 32.17
C VAL A 484 25.09 9.02 32.88
N TYR A 485 24.13 8.15 32.53
CA TYR A 485 22.84 8.02 33.21
C TYR A 485 22.97 7.27 34.53
N THR A 486 22.21 7.67 35.56
CA THR A 486 22.17 6.98 36.86
C THR A 486 20.73 6.74 37.32
N THR A 487 20.45 5.59 37.93
CA THR A 487 19.14 5.27 38.51
C THR A 487 19.02 5.69 39.99
N ALA A 488 19.87 6.61 40.46
CA ALA A 488 19.81 7.13 41.82
C ALA A 488 19.13 8.51 41.81
N GLU A 489 18.12 8.70 42.67
CA GLU A 489 17.52 10.01 42.88
C GLU A 489 18.61 11.06 43.18
N PRO A 490 18.59 12.23 42.51
CA PRO A 490 19.50 13.32 42.87
C PRO A 490 19.17 13.80 44.29
N ARG A 491 20.07 13.49 45.23
CA ARG A 491 19.94 13.98 46.62
C ARG A 491 19.91 15.52 46.61
N PRO A 492 19.09 16.17 47.47
CA PRO A 492 19.16 17.61 47.75
C PRO A 492 20.48 18.01 48.43
N ASN A 493 21.58 17.94 47.67
CA ASN A 493 22.95 18.08 48.16
C ASN A 493 23.42 19.53 48.06
N ALA A 494 23.36 20.23 49.21
CA ALA A 494 24.01 21.50 49.50
C ALA A 494 23.62 22.71 48.62
N TYR A 495 23.22 23.81 49.27
CA TYR A 495 23.08 25.11 48.62
C TYR A 495 24.46 25.65 48.23
N ILE A 496 24.80 25.51 46.94
CA ILE A 496 25.96 26.19 46.32
C ILE A 496 25.49 27.57 45.86
N PRO A 497 26.01 28.68 46.42
CA PRO A 497 25.58 30.02 46.00
C PRO A 497 26.19 30.38 44.63
N GLU A 498 25.36 30.78 43.67
CA GLU A 498 25.76 31.18 42.31
C GLU A 498 26.39 32.61 42.27
N ALA A 499 27.27 32.93 43.22
CA ALA A 499 27.97 34.20 43.30
C ALA A 499 29.44 34.03 42.86
N GLU A 500 29.80 34.63 41.73
CA GLU A 500 31.08 34.47 41.01
C GLU A 500 32.36 34.83 41.81
N ALA A 501 32.23 35.32 43.04
CA ALA A 501 33.32 35.85 43.86
C ALA A 501 33.87 34.89 44.93
N THR A 502 33.35 33.66 45.07
CA THR A 502 33.81 32.69 46.10
C THR A 502 33.90 31.26 45.60
N LEU A 503 34.98 30.55 45.98
CA LEU A 503 35.21 29.14 45.65
C LEU A 503 34.07 28.21 46.14
N PRO A 504 33.68 27.20 45.35
CA PRO A 504 32.51 26.35 45.63
C PRO A 504 32.82 25.29 46.71
N LEU A 505 32.79 25.70 47.98
CA LEU A 505 32.85 24.79 49.13
C LEU A 505 31.46 24.60 49.74
N PRO A 506 30.97 23.35 49.89
CA PRO A 506 29.62 23.09 50.41
C PRO A 506 29.53 23.48 51.89
N LYS A 507 28.59 24.36 52.22
CA LYS A 507 28.27 24.69 53.61
C LYS A 507 27.29 23.66 54.18
N PRO A 508 27.46 23.23 55.44
CA PRO A 508 26.45 22.41 56.11
C PRO A 508 25.13 23.22 56.23
N TYR A 509 24.00 22.54 56.07
CA TYR A 509 22.71 23.15 56.42
C TYR A 509 22.70 23.50 57.91
N GLY A 510 22.13 24.67 58.24
CA GLY A 510 21.95 25.09 59.63
C GLY A 510 20.88 24.28 60.36
N ALA A 511 20.41 24.77 61.52
CA ALA A 511 19.38 24.11 62.35
C ALA A 511 18.02 23.87 61.66
N LEU A 512 17.83 24.37 60.44
CA LEU A 512 16.67 24.12 59.57
C LEU A 512 17.13 23.35 58.31
N ALA A 513 17.59 22.11 58.49
CA ALA A 513 17.99 21.25 57.39
C ALA A 513 16.78 20.74 56.59
N PRO A 514 16.82 20.71 55.24
CA PRO A 514 15.75 20.15 54.43
C PRO A 514 15.57 18.64 54.67
N PHE A 515 14.50 18.27 55.35
CA PHE A 515 14.11 16.88 55.58
C PHE A 515 13.20 16.38 54.45
N LYS A 516 13.64 15.38 53.66
CA LYS A 516 12.73 14.64 52.76
C LYS A 516 11.78 13.83 53.66
N PRO A 517 10.45 14.07 53.66
CA PRO A 517 9.54 13.30 54.49
C PRO A 517 9.59 11.82 54.09
N SER A 518 9.66 10.93 55.08
CA SER A 518 9.55 9.49 54.85
C SER A 518 8.23 9.18 54.13
N GLU A 519 8.29 8.39 53.06
CA GLU A 519 7.07 8.02 52.33
C GLU A 519 6.09 7.26 53.23
N PRO A 520 4.77 7.53 53.12
CA PRO A 520 3.77 6.89 53.95
C PRO A 520 3.66 5.41 53.59
N GLY A 521 4.30 4.54 54.39
CA GLY A 521 4.31 3.10 54.17
C GLY A 521 2.90 2.50 54.01
N ALA A 522 2.78 1.46 53.19
CA ALA A 522 1.53 0.93 52.62
C ALA A 522 0.42 0.51 53.63
N ASN A 523 0.71 0.51 54.93
CA ASN A 523 -0.23 0.26 56.02
C ASN A 523 -1.06 1.48 56.45
N ILE A 524 -0.79 2.69 55.94
CA ILE A 524 -1.55 3.92 56.26
C ILE A 524 -2.89 3.98 55.49
N ARG A 525 -3.67 2.88 55.54
CA ARG A 525 -5.01 2.77 54.93
C ARG A 525 -6.14 3.32 55.81
N HIS A 526 -5.83 3.76 57.03
CA HIS A 526 -6.84 4.09 58.06
C HIS A 526 -6.80 5.54 58.59
N ILE A 527 -5.89 6.39 58.13
CA ILE A 527 -5.89 7.82 58.49
C ILE A 527 -6.83 8.59 57.55
N ARG A 528 -8.06 8.84 58.00
CA ARG A 528 -8.97 9.77 57.32
C ARG A 528 -8.55 11.21 57.61
N LYS A 529 -8.38 12.04 56.57
CA LYS A 529 -8.21 13.49 56.73
C LYS A 529 -9.50 14.08 57.34
N PRO A 530 -9.42 15.04 58.28
CA PRO A 530 -10.61 15.66 58.84
C PRO A 530 -11.35 16.45 57.77
N VAL A 531 -12.68 16.32 57.72
CA VAL A 531 -13.52 17.10 56.82
C VAL A 531 -13.61 18.53 57.35
N ILE A 532 -13.06 19.48 56.60
CA ILE A 532 -13.24 20.91 56.86
C ILE A 532 -14.71 21.22 56.59
N LYS A 533 -15.45 21.66 57.62
CA LYS A 533 -16.81 22.17 57.43
C LYS A 533 -16.75 23.48 56.62
N PRO A 534 -17.68 23.71 55.66
CA PRO A 534 -17.78 25.01 55.03
C PRO A 534 -18.08 26.08 56.09
N ILE A 535 -17.51 27.26 55.91
CA ILE A 535 -17.86 28.44 56.70
C ILE A 535 -19.10 29.05 56.06
N GLU A 536 -20.18 29.16 56.82
CA GLU A 536 -21.38 29.89 56.42
C GLU A 536 -21.08 31.40 56.45
N ILE A 537 -21.48 32.10 55.38
CA ILE A 537 -21.41 33.55 55.18
C ILE A 537 -22.75 34.00 54.59
#